data_AF-A0A7X5AUX6-F1
#
_entry.id   AF-A0A7X5AUX6-F1
#
_cell.length_a   1.000
_cell.length_b   1.000
_cell.length_c   1.000
_cell.angle_alpha   90.00
_cell.angle_beta   90.00
_cell.angle_gamma   90.00
#
_symmetry.space_group_name_H-M   'P 1'
#
loop_
_entity.id
_entity.type
_entity.pdbx_description
1 polymer ?
#
loop_
_entity_poly.entity_id
_entity_poly.type
_entity_poly.pdbx_seq_one_letter_code
_entity_poly.pdbx_strand_id
1 'polypeptide(L)'
;MKITVPPTAARNGILRVWLQRIPVDSQIIYAFRTRPNTADEHPISQAHIYGRGEGSSASEKVMLQFPINPGGRPFQAGEVLILKRRNTAADAYEDIQLDVIEVT
;
A
#
# COMPACT_ATOMS: atom_id res chain seq x y z
N MET A 1 -1.66 -7.93 -3.13
CA MET A 1 -1.88 -8.42 -1.73
C MET A 1 -3.08 -7.75 -1.10
N LYS A 2 -3.80 -8.39 -0.16
CA LYS A 2 -4.91 -7.78 0.60
C LYS A 2 -4.48 -7.43 2.02
N ILE A 3 -4.96 -6.30 2.55
CA ILE A 3 -4.76 -5.87 3.93
C ILE A 3 -6.09 -5.41 4.53
N THR A 4 -6.24 -5.54 5.84
CA THR A 4 -7.41 -5.03 6.56
C THR A 4 -7.05 -3.73 7.25
N VAL A 5 -7.87 -2.70 7.10
CA VAL A 5 -7.64 -1.39 7.70
C VAL A 5 -7.89 -1.47 9.22
N PRO A 6 -6.89 -1.15 10.06
CA PRO A 6 -7.07 -1.12 11.51
C PRO A 6 -7.87 0.12 11.97
N PRO A 7 -8.50 0.08 13.15
CA PRO A 7 -9.25 1.22 13.69
C PRO A 7 -8.41 2.49 13.87
N THR A 8 -7.11 2.35 14.10
CA THR A 8 -6.16 3.46 14.23
C THR A 8 -5.98 4.21 12.92
N ALA A 9 -5.77 3.50 11.81
CA ALA A 9 -5.68 4.09 10.48
C ALA A 9 -6.96 4.82 10.07
N ALA A 10 -8.13 4.22 10.36
CA ALA A 10 -9.42 4.84 10.08
C ALA A 10 -9.62 6.15 10.88
N ARG A 11 -9.18 6.21 12.14
CA ARG A 11 -9.26 7.42 12.96
C ARG A 11 -8.31 8.52 12.52
N ASN A 12 -7.09 8.15 12.14
CA ASN A 12 -6.03 9.10 11.83
C ASN A 12 -5.98 9.49 10.34
N GLY A 13 -6.73 8.81 9.48
CA GLY A 13 -6.73 9.03 8.04
C GLY A 13 -5.44 8.63 7.32
N ILE A 14 -4.57 7.89 8.01
CA ILE A 14 -3.27 7.45 7.52
C ILE A 14 -3.12 5.98 7.85
N LEU A 15 -2.95 5.15 6.83
CA LEU A 15 -2.62 3.74 6.97
C LEU A 15 -1.10 3.57 6.91
N ARG A 16 -0.53 2.88 7.90
CA ARG A 16 0.90 2.54 7.95
C ARG A 16 1.06 1.04 7.79
N VAL A 17 1.99 0.64 6.93
CA VAL A 17 2.35 -0.77 6.72
C VAL A 17 3.85 -0.91 6.92
N TRP A 18 4.23 -1.69 7.92
CA TRP A 18 5.63 -1.98 8.21
C TRP A 18 6.05 -3.26 7.50
N LEU A 19 7.20 -3.20 6.83
CA LEU A 19 7.79 -4.30 6.09
C LEU A 19 9.09 -4.75 6.74
N GLN A 20 9.37 -6.05 6.66
CA GLN A 20 10.64 -6.66 7.09
C GLN A 20 11.82 -6.24 6.20
N ARG A 21 11.56 -5.90 4.93
CA ARG A 21 12.57 -5.58 3.90
C ARG A 21 12.04 -4.64 2.82
N ILE A 22 12.96 -3.95 2.14
CA ILE A 22 12.68 -3.11 0.97
C ILE A 22 12.29 -4.02 -0.22
N PRO A 23 11.13 -3.84 -0.86
CA PRO A 23 10.79 -4.60 -2.06
C PRO A 23 11.67 -4.16 -3.23
N VAL A 24 12.13 -5.13 -4.03
CA VAL A 24 13.17 -4.93 -5.06
C VAL A 24 12.69 -4.08 -6.24
N ASP A 25 11.40 -4.15 -6.57
CA ASP A 25 10.90 -3.74 -7.89
C ASP A 25 9.87 -2.59 -7.85
N SER A 26 9.78 -1.83 -6.76
CA SER A 26 8.75 -0.80 -6.65
C SER A 26 9.17 0.36 -5.77
N GLN A 27 9.15 1.57 -6.33
CA GLN A 27 9.32 2.82 -5.58
C GLN A 27 8.00 3.33 -4.99
N ILE A 28 6.86 2.91 -5.55
CA ILE A 28 5.53 3.35 -5.15
C ILE A 28 4.59 2.14 -5.06
N ILE A 29 3.90 2.02 -3.94
CA ILE A 29 2.82 1.05 -3.73
C ILE A 29 1.49 1.78 -3.72
N TYR A 30 0.48 1.19 -4.34
CA TYR A 30 -0.84 1.78 -4.51
C TYR A 30 -1.90 0.96 -3.76
N ALA A 31 -2.81 1.63 -3.08
CA ALA A 31 -3.92 1.01 -2.36
C ALA A 31 -5.24 1.22 -3.11
N PHE A 32 -6.01 0.14 -3.25
CA PHE A 32 -7.33 0.10 -3.89
C PHE A 32 -8.36 -0.42 -2.91
N ARG A 33 -9.60 0.10 -2.94
CA ARG A 33 -10.68 -0.49 -2.14
C ARG A 33 -11.21 -1.71 -2.84
N THR A 34 -11.39 -2.82 -2.13
CA THR A 34 -12.16 -3.93 -2.69
C THR A 34 -13.62 -3.49 -2.80
N ARG A 35 -14.13 -3.33 -4.03
CA ARG A 35 -15.57 -3.23 -4.25
C ARG A 35 -16.08 -4.47 -4.96
N PRO A 36 -17.25 -5.00 -4.56
CA PRO A 36 -17.95 -5.93 -5.43
C PRO A 36 -18.33 -5.18 -6.72
N ASN A 37 -17.89 -5.70 -7.88
CA ASN A 37 -18.30 -5.31 -9.23
C ASN A 37 -17.76 -4.00 -9.84
N THR A 38 -16.63 -3.45 -9.38
CA THR A 38 -15.90 -2.46 -10.19
C THR A 38 -14.48 -2.93 -10.41
N ALA A 39 -14.01 -2.86 -11.65
CA ALA A 39 -12.58 -2.85 -11.91
C ALA A 39 -12.00 -1.72 -11.05
N ASP A 40 -11.03 -2.05 -10.20
CA ASP A 40 -10.36 -1.11 -9.32
C ASP A 40 -9.48 -0.17 -10.16
N GLU A 41 -10.10 0.77 -10.88
CA GLU A 41 -9.43 1.56 -11.94
C GLU A 41 -8.53 2.66 -11.37
N HIS A 42 -8.81 3.14 -10.15
CA HIS A 42 -8.07 4.24 -9.55
C HIS A 42 -7.63 3.95 -8.11
N PRO A 43 -6.34 4.18 -7.79
CA PRO A 43 -5.86 4.03 -6.43
C PRO A 43 -6.46 5.11 -5.52
N ILE A 44 -6.82 4.73 -4.30
CA ILE A 44 -7.34 5.65 -3.28
C ILE A 44 -6.24 6.29 -2.43
N SER A 45 -5.03 5.72 -2.49
CA SER A 45 -3.84 6.16 -1.77
C SER A 45 -2.59 5.56 -2.40
N GLN A 46 -1.44 6.19 -2.17
CA GLN A 46 -0.14 5.68 -2.57
C GLN A 46 0.88 5.90 -1.45
N ALA A 47 1.85 5.00 -1.34
CA ALA A 47 2.98 5.11 -0.44
C ALA A 47 4.28 5.03 -1.23
N HIS A 48 5.17 5.98 -0.98
CA HIS A 48 6.53 5.95 -1.52
C HIS A 48 7.42 5.13 -0.61
N ILE A 49 8.22 4.26 -1.21
CA ILE A 49 9.25 3.51 -0.50
C ILE A 49 10.50 4.37 -0.46
N TYR A 50 10.82 4.85 0.74
CA TYR A 50 12.07 5.57 1.00
C TYR A 50 13.06 4.58 1.61
N GLY A 51 14.15 4.26 0.90
CA GLY A 51 15.16 3.32 1.36
C GLY A 51 16.43 3.34 0.50
N ARG A 52 17.56 2.87 1.06
CA ARG A 52 18.82 2.75 0.33
C ARG A 52 18.78 1.54 -0.62
N GLY A 53 18.77 1.80 -1.93
CA GLY A 53 19.08 0.82 -2.99
C GLY A 53 18.08 -0.33 -3.18
N GLU A 54 17.81 -0.67 -4.43
CA GLU A 54 17.07 -1.89 -4.81
C GLU A 54 17.76 -3.12 -4.23
N GLY A 55 17.00 -4.07 -3.66
CA GLY A 55 17.53 -5.35 -3.21
C GLY A 55 18.48 -5.30 -2.01
N SER A 56 18.48 -4.20 -1.24
CA SER A 56 19.30 -4.09 -0.02
C SER A 56 19.02 -5.26 0.93
N SER A 57 20.09 -5.96 1.31
CA SER A 57 20.07 -7.07 2.28
C SER A 57 19.86 -6.59 3.72
N ALA A 58 19.77 -5.27 3.94
CA ALA A 58 19.53 -4.71 5.25
C ALA A 58 18.09 -5.02 5.69
N SER A 59 17.97 -5.72 6.82
CA SER A 59 16.71 -5.93 7.57
C SER A 59 16.20 -4.62 8.18
N GLU A 60 16.09 -3.57 7.38
CA GLU A 60 15.57 -2.28 7.79
C GLU A 60 14.05 -2.39 7.77
N LYS A 61 13.43 -2.17 8.93
CA LYS A 61 11.98 -2.03 9.03
C LYS A 61 11.56 -0.85 8.16
N VAL A 62 10.88 -1.12 7.04
CA VAL A 62 10.42 -0.06 6.13
C VAL A 62 8.99 0.30 6.50
N MET A 63 8.70 1.58 6.69
CA MET A 63 7.34 2.06 6.88
C MET A 63 6.79 2.60 5.56
N LEU A 64 5.71 2.00 5.06
CA LEU A 64 4.88 2.57 4.01
C LEU A 64 3.79 3.41 4.66
N GLN A 65 3.69 4.67 4.26
CA GLN A 65 2.62 5.56 4.72
C GLN A 65 1.66 5.86 3.57
N PHE A 66 0.40 5.49 3.75
CA PHE A 66 -0.70 5.65 2.81
C PHE A 66 -1.67 6.74 3.33
N PRO A 67 -1.46 8.02 2.96
CA PRO A 67 -2.42 9.08 3.22
C PRO A 67 -3.61 8.99 2.25
N ILE A 68 -4.81 9.35 2.69
CA ILE A 68 -5.96 9.45 1.78
C ILE A 68 -5.72 10.55 0.74
N ASN A 69 -5.99 10.27 -0.53
CA ASN A 69 -5.90 11.28 -1.60
C ASN A 69 -6.85 12.46 -1.34
N PRO A 70 -6.49 13.70 -1.73
CA PRO A 70 -7.38 14.86 -1.60
C PRO A 70 -8.76 14.61 -2.25
N GLY A 71 -9.85 14.88 -1.53
CA GLY A 71 -11.22 14.60 -1.98
C GLY A 71 -11.61 13.11 -1.95
N GLY A 72 -10.71 12.23 -1.51
CA GLY A 72 -10.95 10.81 -1.34
C GLY A 72 -11.84 10.51 -0.13
N ARG A 73 -12.55 9.39 -0.18
CA ARG A 73 -13.32 8.89 0.96
C ARG A 73 -12.37 8.43 2.07
N PRO A 74 -12.69 8.69 3.36
CA PRO A 74 -11.89 8.20 4.49
C PRO A 74 -11.83 6.69 4.57
N PHE A 75 -10.70 6.18 5.08
CA PHE A 75 -10.57 4.78 5.44
C PHE A 75 -11.66 4.34 6.43
N GLN A 76 -12.14 3.11 6.31
CA GLN A 76 -13.13 2.50 7.20
C GLN A 76 -12.48 1.34 7.95
N ALA A 77 -12.66 1.30 9.27
CA ALA A 77 -12.14 0.20 10.07
C ALA A 77 -12.74 -1.13 9.58
N GLY A 78 -11.89 -2.13 9.37
CA GLY A 78 -12.30 -3.44 8.87
C GLY A 78 -12.51 -3.52 7.35
N GLU A 79 -12.37 -2.43 6.59
CA GLU A 79 -12.38 -2.53 5.13
C GLU A 79 -11.12 -3.25 4.64
N VAL A 80 -11.26 -4.01 3.56
CA VAL A 80 -10.14 -4.68 2.91
C VAL A 80 -9.65 -3.83 1.75
N LEU A 81 -8.35 -3.56 1.73
CA LEU A 81 -7.68 -2.89 0.62
C LEU A 81 -6.79 -3.87 -0.13
N ILE A 82 -6.65 -3.66 -1.44
CA ILE A 82 -5.67 -4.37 -2.26
C ILE A 82 -4.48 -3.44 -2.47
N LEU A 83 -3.29 -3.92 -2.14
CA LEU A 83 -2.02 -3.30 -2.49
C LEU A 83 -1.52 -3.87 -3.82
N LYS A 84 -1.15 -2.96 -4.73
CA LYS A 84 -0.61 -3.27 -6.06
C LYS A 84 0.60 -2.37 -6.36
N ARG A 85 1.44 -2.81 -7.28
CA ARG A 85 2.48 -1.97 -7.90
C ARG A 85 2.06 -1.57 -9.32
N ARG A 86 2.62 -0.49 -9.83
CA ARG A 86 2.41 -0.09 -11.23
C ARG A 86 3.50 -0.70 -12.11
N ASN A 87 3.08 -1.45 -13.12
CA ASN A 87 3.92 -1.88 -14.21
C ASN A 87 3.91 -0.80 -15.29
N THR A 88 5.00 -0.05 -15.41
CA THR A 88 5.09 1.07 -16.35
C THR A 88 5.16 0.61 -17.81
N ALA A 89 5.69 -0.58 -18.08
CA ALA A 89 5.79 -1.11 -19.45
C ALA A 89 4.42 -1.54 -20.00
N ALA A 90 3.55 -2.08 -19.15
CA ALA A 90 2.21 -2.53 -19.52
C ALA A 90 1.10 -1.50 -19.23
N ASP A 91 1.46 -0.34 -18.66
CA ASP A 91 0.53 0.67 -18.12
C ASP A 91 -0.61 0.06 -17.27
N ALA A 92 -0.25 -0.88 -16.39
CA ALA A 92 -1.20 -1.65 -15.61
C ALA A 92 -0.80 -1.74 -14.14
N TYR A 93 -1.78 -1.99 -13.26
CA TYR A 93 -1.52 -2.32 -11.87
C TYR A 93 -1.49 -3.83 -11.67
N GLU A 94 -0.40 -4.34 -11.10
CA GLU A 94 -0.20 -5.76 -10.88
C GLU A 94 -0.09 -6.10 -9.40
N ASP A 95 -0.47 -7.33 -9.06
CA ASP A 95 -0.39 -7.83 -7.71
C ASP A 95 1.05 -7.86 -7.22
N ILE A 96 1.23 -7.43 -5.97
CA ILE A 96 2.50 -7.49 -5.27
C ILE A 96 2.37 -8.35 -4.01
N GLN A 97 3.46 -8.99 -3.62
CA GLN A 97 3.65 -9.57 -2.30
C GLN A 97 4.66 -8.74 -1.51
N LEU A 98 4.32 -8.44 -0.26
CA LEU A 98 5.13 -7.68 0.65
C LEU A 98 5.31 -8.49 1.94
N ASP A 99 6.51 -8.38 2.52
CA ASP A 99 6.87 -9.06 3.76
C ASP A 99 6.42 -8.20 4.95
N VAL A 100 5.12 -8.22 5.24
CA VAL A 100 4.48 -7.33 6.22
C VAL A 100 4.66 -7.85 7.64
N ILE A 101 5.15 -6.98 8.53
CA ILE A 101 5.28 -7.27 9.96
C ILE A 101 4.19 -6.60 10.80
N GLU A 102 3.66 -5.46 10.38
CA GLU A 102 2.65 -4.71 11.14
C GLU A 102 1.82 -3.81 10.22
N VAL A 103 0.56 -3.58 10.59
CA VAL A 103 -0.34 -2.61 9.95
C VAL A 103 -1.01 -1.75 11.02
N THR A 104 -0.87 -0.43 10.95
CA THR A 104 -1.38 0.54 11.94
C THR A 104 -2.11 1.74 11.35
#